data_AF-A0A5B8MLR8-F1
#
_entry.id   AF-A0A5B8MLR8-F1
#
_cell.length_a   1.000
_cell.length_b   1.000
_cell.length_c   1.000
_cell.angle_alpha   90.00
_cell.angle_beta   90.00
_cell.angle_gamma   90.00
#
_symmetry.space_group_name_H-M   'P 1'
#
loop_
_entity.id
_entity.type
_entity.pdbx_description
1 polymer ?
#
loop_
_entity_poly.entity_id
_entity_poly.type
_entity_poly.pdbx_seq_one_letter_code
_entity_poly.pdbx_strand_id
1 'polypeptide(L)'
;MTGGSREQGRGTAYEEQRRENIRRNRDRMKRLGVEGVIPERGDADRSAGKKKRRDRDQGLALPVRQSARLRNVPAVSYTLPDEEHLEDLERVRKRVRKQNAVTGGNRIPKREKVTPPAPSPDSCRALSIDKEYWGDSELVGRKLVPSNGLGPKAFIMASLRGASNGRLAPPKFSKYSGIQEWANAVVLFVNVSSKGGQQAYDNLFLDNFGRMTWFAQKYHVEETPVVQRLLKLTKREGGDGERDPVLLFCRREGEAYVFGGQLQLDQFFPETRPLKFIWTLPERLSASKEFLDIVET
;
A
#
# COMPACT_ATOMS: atom_id res chain seq x y z
N MET A 1 9.58 -5.38 49.46
CA MET A 1 9.48 -6.71 48.83
C MET A 1 8.03 -7.13 48.98
N THR A 2 7.20 -7.04 47.95
CA THR A 2 6.96 -8.13 46.98
C THR A 2 6.51 -7.57 45.63
N GLY A 3 7.14 -8.08 44.56
CA GLY A 3 6.91 -7.67 43.19
C GLY A 3 5.70 -8.33 42.54
N GLY A 4 5.06 -7.58 41.65
CA GLY A 4 3.92 -7.99 40.86
C GLY A 4 4.24 -9.04 39.80
N SER A 5 3.27 -9.91 39.55
CA SER A 5 3.21 -10.81 38.40
C SER A 5 2.00 -10.43 37.56
N ARG A 6 2.22 -9.93 36.34
CA ARG A 6 1.25 -9.91 35.24
C ARG A 6 1.97 -9.49 33.96
N GLU A 7 2.22 -10.46 33.07
CA GLU A 7 2.19 -10.30 31.60
C GLU A 7 2.68 -11.61 30.91
N GLN A 8 1.76 -12.57 30.74
CA GLN A 8 1.89 -13.61 29.71
C GLN A 8 0.48 -13.85 29.17
N GLY A 9 0.26 -13.69 27.85
CA GLY A 9 -1.03 -14.09 27.26
C GLY A 9 -1.50 -13.46 25.94
N ARG A 10 -0.67 -12.78 25.13
CA ARG A 10 -1.15 -12.22 23.83
C ARG A 10 -0.44 -12.72 22.57
N GLY A 11 0.58 -13.58 22.69
CA GLY A 11 1.32 -14.14 21.54
C GLY A 11 0.88 -15.53 21.06
N THR A 12 0.11 -16.29 21.86
CA THR A 12 -0.08 -17.73 21.65
C THR A 12 -1.19 -18.06 20.65
N ALA A 13 -2.34 -17.37 20.72
CA ALA A 13 -3.50 -17.66 19.88
C ALA A 13 -3.23 -17.48 18.36
N TYR A 14 -2.41 -16.49 18.00
CA TYR A 14 -2.03 -16.26 16.60
C TYR A 14 -1.06 -17.33 16.08
N GLU A 15 -0.08 -17.73 16.90
CA GLU A 15 0.87 -18.77 16.52
C GLU A 15 0.20 -20.14 16.36
N GLU A 16 -0.79 -20.45 17.20
CA GLU A 16 -1.60 -21.66 17.09
C GLU A 16 -2.43 -21.65 15.80
N GLN A 17 -3.09 -20.55 15.48
CA GLN A 17 -3.85 -20.40 14.23
C GLN A 17 -2.95 -20.51 13.00
N ARG A 18 -1.72 -20.00 13.08
CA ARG A 18 -0.71 -20.12 12.01
C ARG A 18 -0.26 -21.56 11.82
N ARG A 19 0.00 -22.31 12.89
CA ARG A 19 0.39 -23.74 12.82
C ARG A 19 -0.73 -24.59 12.25
N GLU A 20 -1.97 -24.33 12.64
CA GLU A 20 -3.14 -25.04 12.13
C GLU A 20 -3.34 -24.80 10.62
N ASN A 21 -3.15 -23.58 10.16
CA ASN A 21 -3.20 -23.25 8.72
C ASN A 21 -2.06 -23.94 7.93
N ILE A 22 -0.84 -23.99 8.48
CA ILE A 22 0.28 -24.71 7.87
C ILE A 22 -0.05 -26.20 7.76
N ARG A 23 -0.62 -26.80 8.81
CA ARG A 23 -1.03 -28.21 8.82
C ARG A 23 -2.09 -28.49 7.74
N ARG A 24 -3.17 -27.70 7.69
CA ARG A 24 -4.25 -27.86 6.69
C ARG A 24 -3.73 -27.74 5.26
N ASN A 25 -2.85 -26.78 5.00
CA ASN A 25 -2.27 -26.61 3.67
C ASN A 25 -1.36 -27.79 3.31
N ARG A 26 -0.59 -28.32 4.26
CA ARG A 26 0.24 -29.51 4.03
C ARG A 26 -0.61 -30.74 3.72
N ASP A 27 -1.69 -30.96 4.47
CA ASP A 27 -2.62 -32.06 4.22
C ASP A 27 -3.35 -31.91 2.87
N ARG A 28 -3.68 -30.67 2.49
CA ARG A 28 -4.26 -30.38 1.18
C ARG A 28 -3.27 -30.68 0.05
N MET A 29 -1.99 -30.32 0.21
CA MET A 29 -0.94 -30.63 -0.76
C MET A 29 -0.70 -32.13 -0.90
N LYS A 30 -0.77 -32.88 0.22
CA LYS A 30 -0.74 -34.36 0.22
C LYS A 30 -1.90 -34.97 -0.56
N ARG A 31 -3.12 -34.51 -0.31
CA ARG A 31 -4.31 -35.00 -1.02
C ARG A 31 -4.28 -34.71 -2.53
N LEU A 32 -3.63 -33.62 -2.92
CA LEU A 32 -3.47 -33.25 -4.32
C LEU A 32 -2.28 -33.96 -5.01
N GLY A 33 -1.49 -34.76 -4.27
CA GLY A 33 -0.33 -35.47 -4.82
C GLY A 33 0.82 -34.55 -5.25
N VAL A 34 0.87 -33.32 -4.71
CA VAL A 34 1.86 -32.28 -5.10
C VAL A 34 3.00 -32.19 -4.07
N GLU A 35 3.26 -33.25 -3.29
CA GLU A 35 4.47 -33.33 -2.48
C GLU A 35 5.67 -33.61 -3.38
N GLY A 36 6.59 -32.65 -3.51
CA GLY A 36 7.91 -32.88 -4.10
C GLY A 36 8.16 -32.32 -5.50
N VAL A 37 7.25 -31.58 -6.13
CA VAL A 37 7.54 -30.87 -7.39
C VAL A 37 8.34 -29.60 -7.08
N ILE A 38 9.62 -29.77 -6.77
CA ILE A 38 10.63 -28.77 -7.13
C ILE A 38 10.72 -28.88 -8.65
N PRO A 39 10.38 -27.85 -9.44
CA PRO A 39 10.56 -27.95 -10.88
C PRO A 39 12.06 -28.02 -11.17
N GLU A 40 12.56 -29.23 -11.44
CA GLU A 40 13.82 -29.41 -12.15
C GLU A 40 13.66 -28.76 -13.52
N ARG A 41 14.57 -27.83 -13.84
CA ARG A 41 14.69 -27.26 -15.19
C ARG A 41 15.21 -28.36 -16.11
N GLY A 42 14.30 -29.08 -16.75
CA GLY A 42 14.59 -29.95 -17.89
C GLY A 42 14.52 -29.17 -19.19
N ASP A 43 15.65 -29.14 -19.91
CA ASP A 43 15.75 -28.80 -21.33
C ASP A 43 15.06 -29.86 -22.20
N ALA A 44 14.08 -29.46 -23.02
CA ALA A 44 13.58 -30.09 -24.28
C ALA A 44 12.13 -29.61 -24.53
N ASP A 45 11.60 -29.39 -25.72
CA ASP A 45 12.11 -29.20 -27.08
C ASP A 45 11.01 -28.45 -27.87
N ARG A 46 11.37 -27.96 -29.05
CA ARG A 46 10.70 -26.97 -29.90
C ARG A 46 9.41 -27.44 -30.60
N SER A 47 8.46 -26.50 -30.78
CA SER A 47 7.76 -26.30 -32.06
C SER A 47 7.39 -24.80 -32.24
N ALA A 48 8.21 -24.07 -33.01
CA ALA A 48 8.01 -23.72 -34.42
C ALA A 48 7.20 -22.42 -34.64
N GLY A 49 7.92 -21.28 -34.68
CA GLY A 49 7.46 -20.00 -35.20
C GLY A 49 8.65 -19.13 -35.64
N LYS A 50 8.97 -19.15 -36.94
CA LYS A 50 10.15 -18.50 -37.59
C LYS A 50 9.98 -16.98 -37.78
N LYS A 51 11.08 -16.23 -37.50
CA LYS A 51 11.68 -15.03 -38.16
C LYS A 51 12.04 -13.94 -37.12
N LYS A 52 13.22 -13.31 -37.08
CA LYS A 52 14.44 -13.32 -37.92
C LYS A 52 15.60 -12.83 -37.02
N ARG A 53 16.69 -13.62 -36.93
CA ARG A 53 17.92 -13.29 -36.18
C ARG A 53 18.67 -12.13 -36.84
N ARG A 54 19.22 -11.23 -36.02
CA ARG A 54 20.50 -10.57 -36.27
C ARG A 54 21.47 -11.09 -35.21
N ASP A 55 22.56 -11.67 -35.69
CA ASP A 55 23.64 -12.24 -34.88
C ASP A 55 24.38 -11.16 -34.10
N ARG A 56 24.64 -11.42 -32.81
CA ARG A 56 25.93 -11.08 -32.20
C ARG A 56 26.25 -11.99 -31.02
N ASP A 57 27.52 -12.33 -30.97
CA ASP A 57 28.17 -13.43 -30.28
C ASP A 57 27.98 -13.59 -28.78
N GLN A 58 28.23 -14.84 -28.40
CA GLN A 58 28.29 -15.42 -27.08
C GLN A 58 29.39 -14.77 -26.21
N GLY A 59 28.99 -14.40 -25.01
CA GLY A 59 29.79 -14.48 -23.80
C GLY A 59 28.86 -14.92 -22.68
N LEU A 60 29.33 -15.78 -21.77
CA LEU A 60 28.64 -16.23 -20.56
C LEU A 60 28.14 -15.03 -19.75
N ALA A 61 26.97 -14.51 -20.09
CA ALA A 61 26.41 -13.32 -19.48
C ALA A 61 25.73 -13.74 -18.18
N LEU A 62 26.38 -13.42 -17.06
CA LEU A 62 25.76 -13.46 -15.74
C LEU A 62 24.42 -12.71 -15.80
N PRO A 63 23.39 -13.16 -15.06
CA PRO A 63 22.07 -12.55 -15.12
C PRO A 63 22.13 -11.05 -14.82
N VAL A 64 21.96 -10.24 -15.86
CA VAL A 64 21.97 -8.78 -15.74
C VAL A 64 20.66 -8.32 -15.11
N ARG A 65 20.75 -7.57 -14.02
CA ARG A 65 19.58 -7.00 -13.34
C ARG A 65 18.84 -6.05 -14.29
N GLN A 66 17.53 -6.29 -14.47
CA GLN A 66 16.69 -5.52 -15.40
C GLN A 66 16.51 -4.04 -15.01
N SER A 67 16.70 -3.71 -13.74
CA SER A 67 16.63 -2.33 -13.23
C SER A 67 17.86 -1.53 -13.63
N ALA A 68 17.68 -0.47 -14.42
CA ALA A 68 18.74 0.47 -14.81
C ALA A 68 19.47 1.10 -13.59
N ARG A 69 18.78 1.22 -12.45
CA ARG A 69 19.35 1.75 -11.20
C ARG A 69 20.28 0.77 -10.48
N LEU A 70 20.18 -0.52 -10.79
CA LEU A 70 20.92 -1.59 -10.11
C LEU A 70 21.87 -2.33 -11.05
N ARG A 71 22.02 -1.84 -12.29
CA ARG A 71 22.77 -2.51 -13.35
C ARG A 71 24.28 -2.55 -13.06
N ASN A 72 24.79 -1.59 -12.28
CA ASN A 72 26.19 -1.50 -11.88
C ASN A 72 26.45 -1.98 -10.43
N VAL A 73 25.45 -2.55 -9.76
CA VAL A 73 25.63 -3.10 -8.41
C VAL A 73 25.95 -4.60 -8.54
N PRO A 74 27.14 -5.06 -8.10
CA PRO A 74 27.51 -6.46 -8.22
C PRO A 74 26.50 -7.35 -7.49
N ALA A 75 26.16 -8.49 -8.09
CA ALA A 75 25.25 -9.43 -7.47
C ALA A 75 25.87 -9.98 -6.19
N VAL A 76 25.15 -9.88 -5.07
CA VAL A 76 25.57 -10.48 -3.80
C VAL A 76 25.50 -12.00 -3.96
N SER A 77 26.67 -12.64 -3.97
CA SER A 77 26.81 -14.08 -3.88
C SER A 77 26.53 -14.51 -2.44
N TYR A 78 25.52 -15.35 -2.26
CA TYR A 78 25.26 -16.00 -0.98
C TYR A 78 25.76 -17.45 -1.08
N THR A 79 26.89 -17.72 -0.45
CA THR A 79 27.24 -19.09 -0.06
C THR A 79 26.41 -19.43 1.17
N LEU A 80 25.52 -20.42 1.04
CA LEU A 80 24.84 -21.00 2.19
C LEU A 80 25.90 -21.70 3.06
N PRO A 81 25.99 -21.40 4.37
CA PRO A 81 26.94 -22.10 5.25
C PRO A 81 26.51 -23.55 5.44
N ASP A 82 27.46 -24.48 5.41
CA ASP A 82 27.24 -25.89 5.78
C ASP A 82 26.79 -26.00 7.25
N GLU A 83 25.94 -26.98 7.55
CA GLU A 83 25.25 -27.12 8.86
C GLU A 83 26.19 -27.30 10.07
N GLU A 84 27.47 -27.65 9.87
CA GLU A 84 28.47 -27.79 10.94
C GLU A 84 29.01 -26.47 11.52
N HIS A 85 28.62 -25.31 10.97
CA HIS A 85 29.16 -23.99 11.39
C HIS A 85 28.23 -23.11 12.24
N LEU A 86 27.13 -23.66 12.77
CA LEU A 86 26.17 -22.92 13.59
C LEU A 86 26.64 -22.66 15.04
N GLU A 87 27.53 -23.49 15.60
CA GLU A 87 27.97 -23.36 17.00
C GLU A 87 29.06 -22.28 17.20
N ASP A 88 29.89 -22.02 16.18
CA ASP A 88 30.94 -21.01 16.27
C ASP A 88 30.42 -19.56 16.14
N LEU A 89 29.27 -19.37 15.50
CA LEU A 89 28.65 -18.05 15.33
C LEU A 89 28.16 -17.45 16.67
N GLU A 90 27.77 -18.27 17.65
CA GLU A 90 27.41 -17.76 18.98
C GLU A 90 28.63 -17.30 19.79
N ARG A 91 29.77 -17.98 19.64
CA ARG A 91 31.03 -17.58 20.28
C ARG A 91 31.58 -16.28 19.70
N VAL A 92 31.45 -16.09 18.38
CA VAL A 92 31.80 -14.83 17.69
C VAL A 92 30.86 -13.69 18.11
N ARG A 93 29.55 -13.93 18.19
CA ARG A 93 28.57 -12.92 18.65
C ARG A 93 28.81 -12.46 20.08
N LYS A 94 29.23 -13.36 20.98
CA LYS A 94 29.60 -12.98 22.37
C LYS A 94 30.88 -12.17 22.45
N ARG A 95 31.87 -12.39 21.56
CA ARG A 95 33.09 -11.57 21.48
C ARG A 95 32.84 -10.15 20.95
N VAL A 96 32.01 -10.02 19.90
CA VAL A 96 31.69 -8.69 19.31
C VAL A 96 30.88 -7.81 20.29
N ARG A 97 29.98 -8.39 21.09
CA ARG A 97 29.24 -7.66 22.13
C ARG A 97 30.13 -7.13 23.26
N LYS A 98 31.22 -7.84 23.58
CA LYS A 98 32.15 -7.44 24.65
C LYS A 98 33.13 -6.36 24.18
N GLN A 99 33.49 -6.33 22.89
CA GLN A 99 34.30 -5.26 22.30
C GLN A 99 33.52 -3.94 22.14
N ASN A 100 32.24 -3.98 21.76
CA ASN A 100 31.44 -2.77 21.59
C ASN A 100 31.09 -2.04 22.90
N ALA A 101 31.26 -2.68 24.06
CA ALA A 101 31.05 -2.05 25.37
C ALA A 101 32.28 -1.27 25.86
N VAL A 102 33.47 -1.49 25.26
CA VAL A 102 34.75 -0.92 25.74
C VAL A 102 35.23 0.24 24.86
N THR A 103 34.90 0.27 23.57
CA THR A 103 35.17 1.42 22.70
C THR A 103 34.01 2.42 22.74
N GLY A 104 34.13 3.40 23.62
CA GLY A 104 33.28 4.58 23.65
C GLY A 104 33.26 5.32 22.30
N GLY A 105 32.08 5.81 21.94
CA GLY A 105 31.99 7.12 21.29
C GLY A 105 32.27 7.22 19.79
N ASN A 106 31.87 6.25 18.95
CA ASN A 106 31.68 6.57 17.53
C ASN A 106 30.24 7.02 17.28
N ARG A 107 30.03 8.34 17.37
CA ARG A 107 28.84 9.02 16.88
C ARG A 107 28.68 8.68 15.39
N ILE A 108 27.70 7.84 15.07
CA ILE A 108 27.25 7.66 13.69
C ILE A 108 26.90 9.06 13.16
N PRO A 109 27.55 9.56 12.09
CA PRO A 109 27.25 10.89 11.57
C PRO A 109 25.77 10.96 11.20
N LYS A 110 25.09 12.00 11.68
CA LYS A 110 23.70 12.30 11.32
C LYS A 110 23.62 12.33 9.80
N ARG A 111 22.99 11.31 9.23
CA ARG A 111 22.76 11.17 7.79
C ARG A 111 22.02 12.44 7.34
N GLU A 112 22.67 13.29 6.55
CA GLU A 112 22.06 14.48 5.99
C GLU A 112 20.76 14.07 5.28
N LYS A 113 19.68 14.80 5.59
CA LYS A 113 18.39 14.60 4.94
C LYS A 113 18.53 15.04 3.48
N VAL A 114 18.93 14.12 2.62
CA VAL A 114 18.90 14.31 1.17
C VAL A 114 17.45 14.64 0.80
N THR A 115 17.21 15.86 0.33
CA THR A 115 15.89 16.26 -0.16
C THR A 115 15.49 15.35 -1.32
N PRO A 116 14.29 14.74 -1.27
CA PRO A 116 13.87 13.85 -2.33
C PRO A 116 13.79 14.61 -3.67
N PRO A 117 14.09 13.94 -4.80
CA PRO A 117 14.00 14.56 -6.11
C PRO A 117 12.57 15.04 -6.40
N ALA A 118 12.45 16.13 -7.14
CA ALA A 118 11.16 16.69 -7.55
C ALA A 118 10.27 15.63 -8.24
N PRO A 119 8.95 15.64 -8.00
CA PRO A 119 8.04 14.70 -8.64
C PRO A 119 8.06 14.89 -10.17
N SER A 120 7.84 13.81 -10.92
CA SER A 120 7.75 13.92 -12.38
C SER A 120 6.56 14.81 -12.77
N PRO A 121 6.65 15.65 -13.82
CA PRO A 121 5.58 16.57 -14.22
C PRO A 121 4.22 15.90 -14.47
N ASP A 122 4.24 14.64 -14.92
CA ASP A 122 3.03 13.84 -15.21
C ASP A 122 2.60 12.95 -14.01
N SER A 123 3.15 13.17 -12.81
CA SER A 123 2.72 12.48 -11.59
C SER A 123 1.59 13.24 -10.92
N CYS A 124 0.68 12.52 -10.26
CA CYS A 124 -0.38 13.10 -9.44
C CYS A 124 0.13 14.18 -8.48
N ARG A 125 1.30 13.95 -7.85
CA ARG A 125 1.89 14.92 -6.90
C ARG A 125 2.27 16.27 -7.51
N ALA A 126 2.45 16.34 -8.83
CA ALA A 126 2.77 17.56 -9.56
C ALA A 126 1.53 18.20 -10.21
N LEU A 127 0.41 17.48 -10.26
CA LEU A 127 -0.80 17.90 -10.95
C LEU A 127 -1.86 18.34 -9.93
N SER A 128 -2.63 19.35 -10.32
CA SER A 128 -3.78 19.83 -9.55
C SER A 128 -5.07 19.24 -10.11
N ILE A 129 -6.04 19.03 -9.22
CA ILE A 129 -7.42 18.72 -9.59
C ILE A 129 -8.27 20.00 -9.64
N ASP A 130 -9.36 19.96 -10.39
CA ASP A 130 -10.41 20.99 -10.39
C ASP A 130 -11.18 20.94 -9.06
N LYS A 131 -10.94 21.89 -8.15
CA LYS A 131 -11.52 21.85 -6.79
C LYS A 131 -13.00 22.19 -6.83
N GLU A 132 -13.40 23.06 -7.75
CA GLU A 132 -14.75 23.55 -7.92
C GLU A 132 -15.67 22.44 -8.42
N TYR A 133 -15.24 21.73 -9.48
CA TYR A 133 -15.99 20.59 -10.00
C TYR A 133 -16.12 19.48 -8.96
N TRP A 134 -15.01 19.07 -8.33
CA TRP A 134 -15.02 17.97 -7.35
C TRP A 134 -15.54 18.39 -5.96
N GLY A 135 -15.77 19.68 -5.74
CA GLY A 135 -16.46 20.22 -4.58
C GLY A 135 -17.99 20.27 -4.73
N ASP A 136 -18.50 20.03 -5.94
CA ASP A 136 -19.93 20.04 -6.18
C ASP A 136 -20.65 18.91 -5.43
N SER A 137 -21.61 19.31 -4.58
CA SER A 137 -22.45 18.38 -3.83
C SER A 137 -23.29 17.48 -4.74
N GLU A 138 -23.59 17.89 -5.97
CA GLU A 138 -24.35 17.11 -6.94
C GLU A 138 -23.64 15.84 -7.40
N LEU A 139 -22.31 15.81 -7.32
CA LEU A 139 -21.52 14.64 -7.68
C LEU A 139 -21.53 13.57 -6.60
N VAL A 140 -21.80 13.94 -5.34
CA VAL A 140 -21.76 13.02 -4.20
C VAL A 140 -22.81 11.92 -4.38
N GLY A 141 -22.39 10.67 -4.22
CA GLY A 141 -23.21 9.48 -4.43
C GLY A 141 -23.25 9.01 -5.89
N ARG A 142 -22.71 9.75 -6.86
CA ARG A 142 -22.74 9.29 -8.26
C ARG A 142 -21.77 8.14 -8.49
N LYS A 143 -22.25 7.12 -9.19
CA LYS A 143 -21.43 6.01 -9.71
C LYS A 143 -20.70 6.44 -10.98
N LEU A 144 -19.38 6.34 -10.97
CA LEU A 144 -18.49 6.77 -12.03
C LEU A 144 -18.05 5.56 -12.87
N VAL A 145 -18.83 5.29 -13.92
CA VAL A 145 -18.63 4.13 -14.81
C VAL A 145 -17.55 4.42 -15.85
N PRO A 146 -16.52 3.57 -15.98
CA PRO A 146 -15.48 3.75 -17.01
C PRO A 146 -16.06 3.64 -18.42
N SER A 147 -15.86 4.66 -19.25
CA SER A 147 -16.37 4.72 -20.63
C SER A 147 -15.31 4.44 -21.71
N ASN A 148 -14.01 4.41 -21.35
CA ASN A 148 -12.89 4.43 -22.29
C ASN A 148 -12.00 3.18 -22.22
N GLY A 149 -12.52 2.06 -21.70
CA GLY A 149 -11.76 0.81 -21.53
C GLY A 149 -10.67 0.86 -20.45
N LEU A 150 -10.53 1.98 -19.74
CA LEU A 150 -9.65 2.06 -18.56
C LEU A 150 -10.25 1.28 -17.39
N GLY A 151 -9.38 0.71 -16.56
CA GLY A 151 -9.81 0.15 -15.28
C GLY A 151 -10.43 1.23 -14.37
N PRO A 152 -11.31 0.86 -13.41
CA PRO A 152 -12.10 1.84 -12.65
C PRO A 152 -11.28 2.94 -12.00
N LYS A 153 -10.17 2.59 -11.35
CA LYS A 153 -9.31 3.58 -10.71
C LYS A 153 -8.60 4.49 -11.73
N ALA A 154 -8.13 3.94 -12.84
CA ALA A 154 -7.46 4.71 -13.87
C ALA A 154 -8.43 5.71 -14.51
N PHE A 155 -9.70 5.33 -14.69
CA PHE A 155 -10.75 6.25 -15.12
C PHE A 155 -10.90 7.42 -14.15
N ILE A 156 -11.04 7.17 -12.84
CA ILE A 156 -11.12 8.25 -11.83
C ILE A 156 -9.89 9.16 -11.87
N MET A 157 -8.69 8.58 -11.92
CA MET A 157 -7.45 9.38 -11.99
C MET A 157 -7.37 10.24 -13.24
N ALA A 158 -7.91 9.77 -14.37
CA ALA A 158 -7.99 10.55 -15.61
C ALA A 158 -9.07 11.65 -15.53
N SER A 159 -10.22 11.37 -14.91
CA SER A 159 -11.26 12.36 -14.66
C SER A 159 -10.81 13.47 -13.71
N LEU A 160 -10.05 13.12 -12.65
CA LEU A 160 -9.46 14.09 -11.72
C LEU A 160 -8.44 15.01 -12.40
N ARG A 161 -7.67 14.50 -13.36
CA ARG A 161 -6.74 15.29 -14.17
C ARG A 161 -7.47 16.26 -15.12
N GLY A 162 -8.69 15.91 -15.53
CA GLY A 162 -9.39 16.56 -16.63
C GLY A 162 -8.86 16.15 -18.01
N ALA A 163 -9.58 16.54 -19.06
CA ALA A 163 -9.16 16.27 -20.43
C ALA A 163 -7.90 17.07 -20.77
N SER A 164 -6.81 16.37 -21.07
CA SER A 164 -5.58 16.99 -21.57
C SER A 164 -5.56 16.82 -23.09
N ASN A 165 -5.57 17.93 -23.83
CA ASN A 165 -5.61 17.93 -25.31
C ASN A 165 -6.79 17.13 -25.89
N GLY A 166 -7.97 17.23 -25.26
CA GLY A 166 -9.18 16.53 -25.69
C GLY A 166 -9.17 15.01 -25.44
N ARG A 167 -8.14 14.47 -24.76
CA ARG A 167 -8.06 13.05 -24.40
C ARG A 167 -8.05 12.85 -22.89
N LEU A 168 -8.83 11.88 -22.44
CA LEU A 168 -8.88 11.47 -21.05
C LEU A 168 -7.78 10.42 -20.80
N ALA A 169 -6.62 10.87 -20.32
CA ALA A 169 -5.47 10.02 -20.03
C ALA A 169 -5.09 10.09 -18.55
N PRO A 170 -4.92 8.95 -17.85
CA PRO A 170 -4.55 8.97 -16.44
C PRO A 170 -3.12 9.51 -16.26
N PRO A 171 -2.84 10.26 -15.18
CA PRO A 171 -1.47 10.59 -14.80
C PRO A 171 -0.69 9.35 -14.35
N LYS A 172 0.60 9.48 -14.06
CA LYS A 172 1.36 8.41 -13.39
C LYS A 172 0.95 8.31 -11.92
N PHE A 173 0.40 7.16 -11.53
CA PHE A 173 -0.08 6.88 -10.18
C PHE A 173 0.26 5.46 -9.71
N SER A 174 0.18 5.23 -8.40
CA SER A 174 0.36 3.89 -7.83
C SER A 174 -0.96 3.11 -7.89
N LYS A 175 -1.04 2.11 -8.79
CA LYS A 175 -2.24 1.26 -8.96
C LYS A 175 -2.74 0.70 -7.63
N TYR A 176 -1.83 0.20 -6.80
CA TYR A 176 -2.13 -0.54 -5.57
C TYR A 176 -2.26 0.33 -4.30
N SER A 177 -1.96 1.63 -4.37
CA SER A 177 -2.08 2.50 -3.19
C SER A 177 -3.52 3.01 -3.01
N GLY A 178 -4.14 2.75 -1.87
CA GLY A 178 -5.45 3.33 -1.52
C GLY A 178 -5.42 4.85 -1.31
N ILE A 179 -4.24 5.46 -1.24
CA ILE A 179 -4.08 6.91 -1.07
C ILE A 179 -3.33 7.45 -2.29
N GLN A 180 -3.83 8.54 -2.88
CA GLN A 180 -3.13 9.28 -3.95
C GLN A 180 -3.02 10.74 -3.56
N GLU A 181 -1.80 11.24 -3.50
CA GLU A 181 -1.52 12.65 -3.23
C GLU A 181 -1.50 13.42 -4.55
N TRP A 182 -2.30 14.47 -4.62
CA TRP A 182 -2.28 15.48 -5.68
C TRP A 182 -1.54 16.73 -5.20
N ALA A 183 -1.22 17.64 -6.10
CA ALA A 183 -0.61 18.92 -5.73
C ALA A 183 -1.49 19.72 -4.77
N ASN A 184 -2.81 19.68 -4.97
CA ASN A 184 -3.81 20.47 -4.25
C ASN A 184 -4.96 19.63 -3.63
N ALA A 185 -4.78 18.33 -3.44
CA ALA A 185 -5.79 17.42 -2.85
C ALA A 185 -5.16 16.11 -2.38
N VAL A 186 -5.90 15.35 -1.57
CA VAL A 186 -5.60 13.93 -1.29
C VAL A 186 -6.82 13.10 -1.63
N VAL A 187 -6.62 11.99 -2.34
CA VAL A 187 -7.71 11.10 -2.78
C VAL A 187 -7.59 9.74 -2.11
N LEU A 188 -8.66 9.32 -1.44
CA LEU A 188 -8.80 8.02 -0.81
C LEU A 188 -9.65 7.09 -1.67
N PHE A 189 -9.11 5.93 -1.99
CA PHE A 189 -9.78 4.83 -2.68
C PHE A 189 -10.04 3.70 -1.69
N VAL A 190 -11.30 3.47 -1.38
CA VAL A 190 -11.76 2.52 -0.37
C VAL A 190 -12.54 1.39 -1.05
N ASN A 191 -12.24 0.16 -0.67
CA ASN A 191 -13.08 -0.99 -1.00
C ASN A 191 -13.98 -1.27 0.23
N VAL A 192 -15.28 -1.37 0.02
CA VAL A 192 -16.32 -1.43 1.07
C VAL A 192 -16.60 -2.86 1.53
N SER A 193 -16.33 -3.87 0.70
CA SER A 193 -16.47 -5.27 1.08
C SER A 193 -15.29 -6.08 0.52
N SER A 194 -14.58 -6.77 1.41
CA SER A 194 -13.61 -7.79 0.98
C SER A 194 -14.36 -9.12 0.88
N LYS A 195 -14.46 -9.67 -0.33
CA LYS A 195 -14.88 -11.07 -0.49
C LYS A 195 -13.88 -11.94 0.28
N GLY A 196 -14.35 -12.58 1.37
CA GLY A 196 -13.62 -13.69 1.97
C GLY A 196 -13.31 -13.63 3.47
N GLY A 197 -14.01 -12.82 4.28
CA GLY A 197 -14.04 -12.99 5.75
C GLY A 197 -12.68 -12.94 6.46
N GLN A 198 -11.63 -12.48 5.77
CA GLN A 198 -10.27 -12.37 6.28
C GLN A 198 -9.69 -11.02 5.90
N GLN A 199 -9.98 -10.00 6.71
CA GLN A 199 -9.01 -8.95 7.01
C GLN A 199 -9.45 -8.18 8.26
N ALA A 200 -8.56 -8.11 9.24
CA ALA A 200 -8.81 -7.61 10.59
C ALA A 200 -9.07 -6.09 10.71
N TYR A 201 -9.36 -5.39 9.60
CA TYR A 201 -9.53 -3.94 9.54
C TYR A 201 -10.52 -3.55 8.44
N ASP A 202 -11.81 -3.81 8.66
CA ASP A 202 -12.86 -3.36 7.75
C ASP A 202 -13.04 -1.85 7.87
N ASN A 203 -13.20 -1.15 6.74
CA ASN A 203 -13.59 0.25 6.73
C ASN A 203 -15.06 0.31 7.13
N LEU A 204 -15.32 0.54 8.42
CA LEU A 204 -16.67 0.56 8.97
C LEU A 204 -17.31 1.91 8.73
N PHE A 205 -18.51 1.91 8.19
CA PHE A 205 -19.38 3.07 8.18
C PHE A 205 -20.18 3.09 9.48
N LEU A 206 -20.18 4.24 10.16
CA LEU A 206 -20.79 4.47 11.46
C LEU A 206 -21.92 5.50 11.32
N ASP A 207 -22.78 5.59 12.33
CA ASP A 207 -23.83 6.62 12.46
C ASP A 207 -24.68 6.78 11.20
N ASN A 208 -25.33 5.71 10.73
CA ASN A 208 -26.14 5.74 9.49
C ASN A 208 -25.37 6.28 8.28
N PHE A 209 -24.11 5.86 8.16
CA PHE A 209 -23.18 6.30 7.10
C PHE A 209 -22.77 7.78 7.16
N GLY A 210 -22.98 8.45 8.31
CA GLY A 210 -22.46 9.81 8.54
C GLY A 210 -20.97 9.85 8.85
N ARG A 211 -20.37 8.72 9.26
CA ARG A 211 -18.93 8.62 9.53
C ARG A 211 -18.32 7.35 8.92
N MET A 212 -17.02 7.38 8.65
CA MET A 212 -16.26 6.23 8.15
C MET A 212 -14.97 6.08 8.94
N THR A 213 -14.71 4.86 9.41
CA THR A 213 -13.38 4.47 9.88
C THR A 213 -12.52 4.09 8.69
N TRP A 214 -11.35 4.73 8.56
CA TRP A 214 -10.36 4.41 7.56
C TRP A 214 -9.02 4.10 8.21
N PHE A 215 -8.40 3.01 7.77
CA PHE A 215 -7.09 2.59 8.25
C PHE A 215 -6.01 2.85 7.20
N ALA A 216 -4.93 3.50 7.62
CA ALA A 216 -3.76 3.67 6.78
C ALA A 216 -3.04 2.31 6.56
N GLN A 217 -2.06 2.30 5.68
CA GLN A 217 -1.25 1.09 5.48
C GLN A 217 -0.36 0.82 6.71
N LYS A 218 -0.06 -0.46 6.99
CA LYS A 218 0.67 -0.88 8.21
C LYS A 218 2.02 -0.20 8.44
N TYR A 219 2.68 0.24 7.36
CA TYR A 219 3.98 0.92 7.44
C TYR A 219 3.86 2.45 7.60
N HIS A 220 2.65 3.01 7.50
CA HIS A 220 2.45 4.42 7.78
C HIS A 220 2.51 4.64 9.29
N VAL A 221 3.43 5.51 9.67
CA VAL A 221 3.54 6.13 10.99
C VAL A 221 3.11 7.59 10.91
N GLU A 222 2.92 8.23 12.05
CA GLU A 222 2.43 9.61 12.12
C GLU A 222 3.32 10.57 11.32
N GLU A 223 4.62 10.36 11.32
CA GLU A 223 5.62 11.18 10.64
C GLU A 223 5.65 10.99 9.12
N THR A 224 4.88 10.02 8.59
CA THR A 224 4.82 9.79 7.15
C THR A 224 4.30 11.04 6.46
N PRO A 225 4.93 11.54 5.37
CA PRO A 225 4.53 12.79 4.73
C PRO A 225 3.04 12.88 4.37
N VAL A 226 2.46 11.78 3.89
CA VAL A 226 1.03 11.73 3.53
C VAL A 226 0.12 11.81 4.76
N VAL A 227 0.53 11.23 5.89
CA VAL A 227 -0.22 11.31 7.16
C VAL A 227 -0.13 12.73 7.72
N GLN A 228 1.07 13.30 7.76
CA GLN A 228 1.27 14.70 8.12
C GLN A 228 0.45 15.64 7.24
N ARG A 229 0.36 15.35 5.93
CA ARG A 229 -0.49 16.12 5.02
C ARG A 229 -1.95 15.98 5.39
N LEU A 230 -2.48 14.76 5.56
CA LEU A 230 -3.87 14.55 5.97
C LEU A 230 -4.21 15.32 7.26
N LEU A 231 -3.34 15.27 8.27
CA LEU A 231 -3.53 15.99 9.54
C LEU A 231 -3.47 17.51 9.38
N LYS A 232 -2.61 18.03 8.49
CA LYS A 232 -2.53 19.48 8.22
C LYS A 232 -3.76 19.99 7.49
N LEU A 233 -4.29 19.23 6.54
CA LEU A 233 -5.49 19.62 5.78
C LEU A 233 -6.73 19.71 6.67
N THR A 234 -6.69 19.07 7.84
CA THR A 234 -7.84 18.94 8.73
C THR A 234 -7.77 19.84 9.95
N LYS A 235 -6.57 20.26 10.39
CA LYS A 235 -6.41 21.18 11.53
C LYS A 235 -6.97 22.57 11.19
N ARG A 236 -7.87 23.09 12.03
CA ARG A 236 -8.55 24.38 11.87
C ARG A 236 -7.75 25.61 12.32
N GLU A 237 -6.43 25.57 12.25
CA GLU A 237 -5.62 26.70 12.75
C GLU A 237 -5.53 27.83 11.72
N GLY A 238 -6.48 28.77 11.83
CA GLY A 238 -6.21 30.21 11.81
C GLY A 238 -5.67 30.87 10.53
N GLY A 239 -5.90 30.29 9.35
CA GLY A 239 -5.60 30.98 8.09
C GLY A 239 -6.73 30.83 7.09
N ASP A 240 -7.16 31.95 6.50
CA ASP A 240 -8.14 32.07 5.42
C ASP A 240 -7.68 31.44 4.08
N GLY A 241 -6.70 30.53 4.14
CA GLY A 241 -6.25 29.77 2.99
C GLY A 241 -7.21 28.63 2.67
N GLU A 242 -7.62 28.56 1.41
CA GLU A 242 -8.42 27.44 0.88
C GLU A 242 -7.68 26.12 1.11
N ARG A 243 -8.28 25.23 1.91
CA ARG A 243 -7.66 23.95 2.27
C ARG A 243 -7.74 23.00 1.10
N ASP A 244 -6.72 22.17 0.94
CA ASP A 244 -6.80 21.07 -0.02
C ASP A 244 -7.80 20.03 0.46
N PRO A 245 -8.78 19.62 -0.38
CA PRO A 245 -9.78 18.65 0.04
C PRO A 245 -9.20 17.24 0.14
N VAL A 246 -9.82 16.44 1.01
CA VAL A 246 -9.66 14.99 1.02
C VAL A 246 -10.88 14.38 0.36
N LEU A 247 -10.71 13.72 -0.79
CA LEU A 247 -11.80 13.16 -1.57
C LEU A 247 -11.93 11.65 -1.34
N LEU A 248 -13.17 11.15 -1.26
CA LEU A 248 -13.45 9.73 -1.09
C LEU A 248 -14.01 9.11 -2.38
N PHE A 249 -13.48 7.93 -2.72
CA PHE A 249 -14.07 7.04 -3.73
C PHE A 249 -14.20 5.63 -3.16
N CYS A 250 -15.44 5.15 -3.10
CA CYS A 250 -15.78 3.85 -2.53
C CYS A 250 -16.24 2.88 -3.63
N ARG A 251 -15.98 1.59 -3.48
CA ARG A 251 -16.55 0.55 -4.37
C ARG A 251 -16.59 -0.82 -3.71
N ARG A 252 -17.33 -1.74 -4.30
CA ARG A 252 -17.06 -3.18 -4.14
C ARG A 252 -15.95 -3.64 -5.07
N GLU A 253 -15.25 -4.71 -4.70
CA GLU A 253 -14.18 -5.24 -5.54
C GLU A 253 -14.71 -5.67 -6.92
N GLY A 254 -14.09 -5.17 -7.98
CA GLY A 254 -14.52 -5.41 -9.36
C GLY A 254 -15.53 -4.40 -9.91
N GLU A 255 -16.12 -3.55 -9.06
CA GLU A 255 -17.12 -2.56 -9.48
C GLU A 255 -16.51 -1.18 -9.79
N ALA A 256 -17.35 -0.32 -10.38
CA ALA A 256 -17.08 1.11 -10.54
C ALA A 256 -17.08 1.84 -9.18
N TYR A 257 -16.40 2.98 -9.13
CA TYR A 257 -16.36 3.80 -7.92
C TYR A 257 -17.60 4.68 -7.80
N VAL A 258 -18.07 4.85 -6.57
CA VAL A 258 -19.01 5.88 -6.15
C VAL A 258 -18.23 7.01 -5.52
N PHE A 259 -18.52 8.24 -5.91
CA PHE A 259 -17.88 9.41 -5.30
C PHE A 259 -18.50 9.71 -3.94
N GLY A 260 -17.70 9.66 -2.89
CA GLY A 260 -18.11 9.90 -1.50
C GLY A 260 -18.06 11.36 -1.08
N GLY A 261 -17.61 12.27 -1.95
CA GLY A 261 -17.47 13.69 -1.63
C GLY A 261 -16.21 14.03 -0.85
N GLN A 262 -16.23 15.23 -0.27
CA GLN A 262 -15.14 15.76 0.55
C GLN A 262 -15.28 15.27 2.00
N LEU A 263 -14.17 14.81 2.57
CA LEU A 263 -14.09 14.31 3.93
C LEU A 263 -13.63 15.39 4.90
N GLN A 264 -14.19 15.34 6.10
CA GLN A 264 -13.70 16.12 7.24
C GLN A 264 -13.17 15.15 8.29
N LEU A 265 -11.99 15.41 8.84
CA LEU A 265 -11.46 14.56 9.90
C LEU A 265 -12.22 14.83 11.19
N ASP A 266 -12.82 13.78 11.74
CA ASP A 266 -13.45 13.79 13.06
C ASP A 266 -12.39 13.47 14.12
N GLN A 267 -11.72 12.31 13.99
CA GLN A 267 -10.78 11.80 15.00
C GLN A 267 -9.58 11.10 14.37
N PHE A 268 -8.44 11.18 15.05
CA PHE A 268 -7.20 10.50 14.67
C PHE A 268 -6.58 9.79 15.88
N PHE A 269 -6.17 8.53 15.69
CA PHE A 269 -5.65 7.65 16.74
C PHE A 269 -4.20 7.23 16.44
N PRO A 270 -3.19 8.01 16.84
CA PRO A 270 -1.78 7.75 16.52
C PRO A 270 -1.22 6.46 17.15
N GLU A 271 -1.83 5.97 18.23
CA GLU A 271 -1.45 4.76 18.97
C GLU A 271 -1.86 3.46 18.27
N THR A 272 -2.78 3.54 17.32
CA THR A 272 -3.27 2.37 16.58
C THR A 272 -2.30 1.94 15.47
N ARG A 273 -2.20 0.63 15.23
CA ARG A 273 -1.40 0.04 14.15
C ARG A 273 -2.24 -0.99 13.40
N PRO A 274 -2.64 -0.73 12.14
CA PRO A 274 -2.43 0.49 11.34
C PRO A 274 -3.07 1.76 11.96
N LEU A 275 -2.57 2.94 11.58
CA LEU A 275 -3.14 4.23 12.01
C LEU A 275 -4.61 4.32 11.61
N LYS A 276 -5.46 4.71 12.56
CA LYS A 276 -6.90 4.84 12.40
C LYS A 276 -7.30 6.31 12.30
N PHE A 277 -8.16 6.59 11.33
CA PHE A 277 -8.82 7.88 11.12
C PHE A 277 -10.33 7.65 11.13
N ILE A 278 -11.06 8.58 11.73
CA ILE A 278 -12.51 8.66 11.59
C ILE A 278 -12.81 9.92 10.79
N TRP A 279 -13.50 9.74 9.67
CA TRP A 279 -13.89 10.81 8.76
C TRP A 279 -15.40 11.01 8.84
N THR A 280 -15.83 12.26 8.89
CA THR A 280 -17.21 12.66 8.65
C THR A 280 -17.47 12.68 7.16
N LEU A 281 -18.58 12.06 6.77
CA LEU A 281 -19.06 11.95 5.40
C LEU A 281 -20.14 13.02 5.13
N PRO A 282 -20.29 13.49 3.88
CA PRO A 282 -21.40 14.37 3.53
C PRO A 282 -22.75 13.67 3.71
N GLU A 283 -23.75 14.37 4.26
CA GLU A 283 -25.09 13.83 4.50
C GLU A 283 -25.75 13.27 3.23
N ARG A 284 -25.51 13.91 2.08
CA ARG A 284 -26.06 13.46 0.80
C ARG A 284 -25.60 12.05 0.41
N LEU A 285 -24.44 11.61 0.90
CA LEU A 285 -23.92 10.28 0.59
C LEU A 285 -24.79 9.17 1.18
N SER A 286 -25.32 9.34 2.39
CA SER A 286 -26.17 8.33 3.04
C SER A 286 -27.54 8.21 2.36
N ALA A 287 -27.98 9.23 1.64
CA ALA A 287 -29.22 9.20 0.84
C ALA A 287 -29.01 8.63 -0.58
N SER A 288 -27.77 8.37 -1.01
CA SER A 288 -27.48 7.87 -2.36
C SER A 288 -27.77 6.37 -2.46
N LYS A 289 -28.62 6.01 -3.42
CA LYS A 289 -28.93 4.62 -3.74
C LYS A 289 -27.69 3.83 -4.16
N GLU A 290 -26.86 4.40 -5.01
CA GLU A 290 -25.66 3.76 -5.52
C GLU A 290 -24.63 3.49 -4.41
N PHE A 291 -24.58 4.37 -3.40
CA PHE A 291 -23.77 4.17 -2.22
C PHE A 291 -24.36 3.09 -1.30
N LEU A 292 -25.66 3.14 -0.99
CA LEU A 292 -26.31 2.11 -0.18
C LEU A 292 -26.17 0.72 -0.81
N ASP A 293 -26.32 0.63 -2.14
CA ASP A 293 -26.13 -0.60 -2.90
C ASP A 293 -24.75 -1.24 -2.67
N ILE A 294 -23.69 -0.46 -2.41
CA ILE A 294 -22.33 -0.99 -2.17
C ILE A 294 -22.04 -1.31 -0.70
N VAL A 295 -22.79 -0.75 0.26
CA VAL A 295 -22.54 -0.93 1.71
C VAL A 295 -23.49 -1.94 2.34
N GLU A 296 -24.75 -2.04 1.92
CA GLU A 296 -25.79 -2.83 2.60
C GLU A 296 -25.89 -4.30 2.15
N THR A 297 -25.04 -4.76 1.22
CA THR A 297 -25.07 -6.14 0.68
C THR A 297 -23.90 -7.00 1.17
#